data_AF-A0AAE9YWZ6-F1
#
_entry.id   AF-A0AAE9YWZ6-F1
#
_cell.length_a   1.000
_cell.length_b   1.000
_cell.length_c   1.000
_cell.angle_alpha   90.00
_cell.angle_beta   90.00
_cell.angle_gamma   90.00
#
_symmetry.space_group_name_H-M   'P 1'
#
loop_
_entity.id
_entity.type
_entity.pdbx_description
1 polymer ?
#
loop_
_entity_poly.entity_id
_entity_poly.type
_entity_poly.pdbx_seq_one_letter_code
_entity_poly.pdbx_strand_id
1 'polypeptide(L)'
;MQKLFARWYAKLSSRQVLPLIPLTLAAVFLLADVFISIQGAIPGFGSASNGFDLSQTSVPSKQIHHGGPPRDGIPALSHPKFIAADKAGFLLPQSRILGVSVAGRAKAYPIAILNHHEIVNDTLAGKDIAVTFCPLCGTGIVYNARVDGQLLEFGVSGLLYNSDVLLYDRQSESLWSQILSQAISGPMKDKTLTRLPALHTSWQHWQKLHPHTRVLSQHTGYSRNYQQTPYAGYNQSEAIYFPVAHRDKRYHSKEVVLTVEINGKAKAYPFKELALYQKQTGRSKITDSLAGHTVVVEFDLASRSGRITGVSGKEIPGFQAFWFAWIAFHPDSEVFTVKQAKQG
;
A
#
# COMPACT_ATOMS: atom_id res chain seq x y z
N MET A 1 19.78 20.77 9.83
CA MET A 1 18.54 21.47 9.41
C MET A 1 17.52 21.45 10.55
N GLN A 2 17.79 22.23 11.59
CA GLN A 2 17.10 22.18 12.89
C GLN A 2 16.66 23.59 13.33
N LYS A 3 16.34 24.47 12.37
CA LYS A 3 16.06 25.90 12.62
C LYS A 3 15.01 26.52 11.68
N LEU A 4 13.92 25.82 11.36
CA LEU A 4 12.84 26.39 10.54
C LEU A 4 11.42 26.25 11.10
N PHE A 5 11.25 25.67 12.29
CA PHE A 5 9.92 25.51 12.93
C PHE A 5 9.59 26.54 14.02
N ALA A 6 10.50 27.48 14.33
CA ALA A 6 10.36 28.41 15.46
C ALA A 6 9.86 29.82 15.08
N ARG A 7 9.03 29.96 14.04
CA ARG A 7 8.66 31.29 13.53
C ARG A 7 7.18 31.54 13.22
N TRP A 8 6.25 30.71 13.70
CA TRP A 8 4.83 30.89 13.37
C TRP A 8 3.84 30.81 14.55
N TYR A 9 4.26 31.17 15.77
CA TYR A 9 3.33 31.22 16.92
C TYR A 9 3.57 32.40 17.89
N ALA A 10 3.78 33.60 17.37
CA ALA A 10 3.79 34.80 18.21
C ALA A 10 3.39 36.05 17.41
N LYS A 11 2.08 36.26 17.24
CA LYS A 11 1.54 37.57 16.90
C LYS A 11 0.09 37.68 17.37
N LEU A 12 -0.08 37.99 18.66
CA LEU A 12 -1.26 38.69 19.16
C LEU A 12 -0.93 39.38 20.50
N SER A 13 -0.82 40.71 20.39
CA SER A 13 -1.09 41.78 21.36
C SER A 13 -0.51 41.64 22.78
N SER A 14 0.54 42.36 23.17
CA SER A 14 0.62 43.81 23.43
C SER A 14 -0.35 44.33 24.51
N ARG A 15 0.15 44.49 25.75
CA ARG A 15 0.00 45.70 26.58
C ARG A 15 0.91 45.61 27.80
N GLN A 16 1.72 46.66 27.97
CA GLN A 16 2.65 46.94 29.05
C GLN A 16 1.89 47.43 30.30
N VAL A 17 2.34 47.05 31.52
CA VAL A 17 2.54 47.94 32.69
C VAL A 17 3.57 47.27 33.64
N LEU A 18 4.61 48.01 34.02
CA LEU A 18 5.69 47.73 35.01
C LEU A 18 5.28 48.31 36.41
N PRO A 19 6.08 48.29 37.52
CA PRO A 19 7.01 47.29 38.08
C PRO A 19 7.08 47.25 39.66
N LEU A 20 8.11 46.53 40.17
CA LEU A 20 8.86 46.69 41.45
C LEU A 20 8.30 46.08 42.75
N ILE A 21 9.11 45.21 43.38
CA ILE A 21 9.70 45.34 44.74
C ILE A 21 11.02 44.50 44.77
N PRO A 22 12.15 45.03 45.29
CA PRO A 22 13.43 44.31 45.46
C PRO A 22 13.75 43.92 46.93
N LEU A 23 14.91 43.25 47.11
CA LEU A 23 15.64 42.85 48.33
C LEU A 23 15.18 41.55 49.05
N THR A 24 16.02 40.62 49.53
CA THR A 24 17.48 40.40 49.57
C THR A 24 17.80 38.97 50.08
N LEU A 25 18.92 38.42 49.59
CA LEU A 25 19.90 37.48 50.18
C LEU A 25 19.52 36.12 50.84
N ALA A 26 20.24 35.11 50.31
CA ALA A 26 20.99 34.04 51.00
C ALA A 26 20.25 32.80 51.55
N ALA A 27 20.43 31.66 50.89
CA ALA A 27 21.21 30.52 51.42
C ALA A 27 21.16 29.34 50.43
N VAL A 28 22.32 28.72 50.20
CA VAL A 28 22.54 27.54 49.36
C VAL A 28 22.77 26.33 50.28
N PHE A 29 22.34 25.13 49.84
CA PHE A 29 22.66 23.77 50.35
C PHE A 29 21.90 23.33 51.63
N LEU A 30 21.32 22.12 51.81
CA LEU A 30 21.32 20.80 51.14
C LEU A 30 20.08 19.98 51.59
N LEU A 31 19.58 19.14 50.67
CA LEU A 31 18.97 17.80 50.84
C LEU A 31 17.87 17.54 51.89
N ALA A 32 16.65 17.27 51.42
CA ALA A 32 15.93 16.01 51.71
C ALA A 32 14.63 15.92 50.88
N ASP A 33 14.59 14.92 50.00
CA ASP A 33 13.43 14.08 49.67
C ASP A 33 12.04 14.70 49.54
N VAL A 34 11.73 15.18 48.32
CA VAL A 34 10.43 14.87 47.69
C VAL A 34 10.64 14.77 46.18
N PHE A 35 11.15 13.63 45.70
CA PHE A 35 10.96 13.23 44.30
C PHE A 35 9.50 12.80 44.14
N ILE A 36 8.63 13.72 43.72
CA ILE A 36 7.33 13.33 43.15
C ILE A 36 7.63 12.52 41.90
N SER A 37 7.39 11.22 41.99
CA SER A 37 7.33 10.31 40.84
C SER A 37 6.18 10.73 39.94
N ILE A 38 6.44 11.64 38.99
CA ILE A 38 5.61 11.77 37.80
C ILE A 38 6.12 10.73 36.81
N GLN A 39 5.70 9.47 37.01
CA GLN A 39 5.59 8.52 35.91
C GLN A 39 4.40 8.92 35.04
N GLY A 40 4.53 10.08 34.39
CA GLY A 40 3.74 10.39 33.22
C GLY A 40 4.28 9.55 32.09
N ALA A 41 3.51 8.56 31.64
CA ALA A 41 3.83 7.73 30.51
C ALA A 41 4.20 8.61 29.30
N ILE A 42 5.49 8.68 28.98
CA ILE A 42 5.93 9.06 27.64
C ILE A 42 5.33 7.98 26.73
N PRO A 43 4.55 8.33 25.68
CA PRO A 43 4.08 7.33 24.72
C PRO A 43 5.33 6.65 24.17
N GLY A 44 5.51 5.38 24.52
CA GLY A 44 6.67 4.62 24.08
C GLY A 44 6.74 4.68 22.56
N PHE A 45 7.88 5.13 22.03
CA PHE A 45 8.29 4.68 20.71
C PHE A 45 8.19 3.16 20.75
N GLY A 46 7.26 2.58 19.98
CA GLY A 46 7.09 1.14 19.92
C GLY A 46 8.44 0.47 19.68
N SER A 47 8.62 -0.74 20.21
CA SER A 47 9.78 -1.58 19.86
C SER A 47 10.03 -1.52 18.36
N ALA A 48 11.28 -1.56 17.89
CA ALA A 48 11.59 -1.62 16.46
C ALA A 48 10.84 -2.76 15.74
N SER A 49 10.47 -3.81 16.48
CA SER A 49 9.68 -4.94 16.00
C SER A 49 8.15 -4.75 16.05
N ASN A 50 7.66 -3.64 16.60
CA ASN A 50 6.24 -3.34 16.81
C ASN A 50 5.43 -4.47 17.48
N GLY A 51 6.08 -5.23 18.36
CA GLY A 51 5.47 -6.36 19.06
C GLY A 51 5.50 -7.70 18.31
N PHE A 52 6.16 -7.80 17.16
CA PHE A 52 6.32 -9.04 16.40
C PHE A 52 7.66 -9.73 16.67
N ASP A 53 7.71 -11.05 16.49
CA ASP A 53 8.96 -11.82 16.53
C ASP A 53 9.71 -11.70 15.19
N LEU A 54 10.90 -11.09 15.26
CA LEU A 54 11.81 -10.90 14.12
C LEU A 54 13.11 -11.72 14.27
N SER A 55 13.16 -12.66 15.22
CA SER A 55 14.36 -13.48 15.47
C SER A 55 14.63 -14.47 14.33
N GLN A 56 13.58 -14.98 13.69
CA GLN A 56 13.67 -15.96 12.60
C GLN A 56 12.88 -15.54 11.37
N THR A 57 13.38 -14.56 10.63
CA THR A 57 12.74 -14.08 9.39
C THR A 57 13.27 -14.81 8.15
N SER A 58 12.47 -14.92 7.07
CA SER A 58 12.96 -15.38 5.75
C SER A 58 13.59 -14.25 4.93
N VAL A 59 13.36 -12.99 5.31
CA VAL A 59 14.04 -11.79 4.81
C VAL A 59 15.03 -11.26 5.85
N PRO A 60 16.03 -10.42 5.50
CA PRO A 60 16.95 -9.88 6.50
C PRO A 60 16.23 -8.97 7.53
N SER A 61 16.17 -9.38 8.80
CA SER A 61 15.42 -8.65 9.84
C SER A 61 15.87 -7.20 10.03
N LYS A 62 17.15 -6.90 9.78
CA LYS A 62 17.71 -5.52 9.81
C LYS A 62 17.16 -4.60 8.71
N GLN A 63 16.52 -5.16 7.68
CA GLN A 63 15.84 -4.41 6.62
C GLN A 63 14.33 -4.29 6.85
N ILE A 64 13.83 -4.79 7.99
CA ILE A 64 12.46 -4.55 8.44
C ILE A 64 12.48 -3.25 9.24
N HIS A 65 11.63 -2.31 8.85
CA HIS A 65 11.59 -0.96 9.40
C HIS A 65 10.22 -0.66 10.01
N HIS A 66 10.22 0.01 11.16
CA HIS A 66 9.00 0.55 11.75
C HIS A 66 8.50 1.74 10.92
N GLY A 67 7.29 1.65 10.38
CA GLY A 67 6.68 2.66 9.50
C GLY A 67 6.20 3.93 10.20
N GLY A 68 6.11 3.89 11.54
CA GLY A 68 5.69 5.03 12.38
C GLY A 68 4.42 4.74 13.18
N PRO A 69 3.34 4.23 12.56
CA PRO A 69 2.16 3.78 13.28
C PRO A 69 2.47 2.55 14.16
N PRO A 70 1.88 2.44 15.37
CA PRO A 70 1.91 1.21 16.14
C PRO A 70 1.14 0.09 15.42
N ARG A 71 1.24 -1.16 15.90
CA ARG A 71 0.40 -2.28 15.43
C ARG A 71 -1.07 -1.87 15.45
N ASP A 72 -1.78 -2.10 14.35
CA ASP A 72 -3.18 -1.67 14.10
C ASP A 72 -3.41 -0.13 14.23
N GLY A 73 -2.36 0.69 14.25
CA GLY A 73 -2.48 2.16 14.24
C GLY A 73 -3.13 2.71 12.97
N ILE A 74 -3.05 1.94 11.88
CA ILE A 74 -3.90 2.07 10.70
C ILE A 74 -4.93 0.93 10.77
N PRO A 75 -6.21 1.22 11.03
CA PRO A 75 -7.17 0.17 11.33
C PRO A 75 -7.63 -0.56 10.06
N ALA A 76 -7.39 -1.86 9.99
CA ALA A 76 -7.98 -2.73 8.97
C ALA A 76 -9.52 -2.79 9.11
N LEU A 77 -10.23 -2.98 8.01
CA LEU A 77 -11.70 -3.15 8.02
C LEU A 77 -12.07 -4.63 8.02
N SER A 78 -12.65 -5.11 9.12
CA SER A 78 -13.07 -6.53 9.26
C SER A 78 -14.57 -6.76 9.05
N HIS A 79 -15.37 -5.70 9.09
CA HIS A 79 -16.82 -5.74 8.80
C HIS A 79 -17.20 -4.67 7.78
N PRO A 80 -16.64 -4.73 6.55
CA PRO A 80 -16.85 -3.71 5.54
C PRO A 80 -18.33 -3.62 5.13
N LYS A 81 -18.85 -2.39 5.12
CA LYS A 81 -20.19 -2.10 4.60
C LYS A 81 -20.10 -1.74 3.13
N PHE A 82 -21.04 -2.22 2.34
CA PHE A 82 -21.10 -1.95 0.91
C PHE A 82 -22.42 -1.28 0.52
N ILE A 83 -22.35 -0.36 -0.43
CA ILE A 83 -23.52 0.29 -1.04
C ILE A 83 -23.63 -0.10 -2.52
N ALA A 84 -24.77 0.19 -3.14
CA ALA A 84 -24.95 0.05 -4.58
C ALA A 84 -24.16 1.14 -5.33
N ALA A 85 -23.77 0.87 -6.58
CA ALA A 85 -22.97 1.77 -7.40
C ALA A 85 -23.62 3.15 -7.61
N ASP A 86 -24.94 3.21 -7.75
CA ASP A 86 -25.73 4.44 -7.93
C ASP A 86 -25.76 5.32 -6.66
N LYS A 87 -25.49 4.75 -5.49
CA LYS A 87 -25.38 5.46 -4.21
C LYS A 87 -23.97 5.95 -3.91
N ALA A 88 -22.97 5.57 -4.70
CA ALA A 88 -21.57 5.95 -4.51
C ALA A 88 -21.26 7.35 -5.08
N GLY A 89 -22.08 8.35 -4.77
CA GLY A 89 -21.94 9.73 -5.29
C GLY A 89 -20.66 10.45 -4.88
N PHE A 90 -19.89 9.90 -3.94
CA PHE A 90 -18.57 10.40 -3.56
C PHE A 90 -17.46 10.00 -4.55
N LEU A 91 -17.72 9.08 -5.49
CA LEU A 91 -16.77 8.69 -6.53
C LEU A 91 -17.00 9.51 -7.80
N LEU A 92 -15.99 10.27 -8.18
CA LEU A 92 -15.92 10.93 -9.48
C LEU A 92 -15.54 9.90 -10.56
N PRO A 93 -15.83 10.16 -11.85
CA PRO A 93 -15.49 9.24 -12.94
C PRO A 93 -14.02 8.76 -12.93
N GLN A 94 -13.09 9.67 -12.59
CA GLN A 94 -11.65 9.44 -12.52
C GLN A 94 -11.17 8.88 -11.17
N SER A 95 -12.04 8.76 -10.17
CA SER A 95 -11.65 8.21 -8.85
C SER A 95 -11.03 6.83 -9.02
N ARG A 96 -9.87 6.62 -8.40
CA ARG A 96 -9.17 5.33 -8.46
C ARG A 96 -9.83 4.33 -7.53
N ILE A 97 -10.00 3.11 -8.04
CA ILE A 97 -10.54 1.98 -7.30
C ILE A 97 -9.68 0.74 -7.57
N LEU A 98 -9.72 -0.21 -6.63
CA LEU A 98 -9.36 -1.60 -6.88
C LEU A 98 -10.66 -2.40 -7.05
N GLY A 99 -10.84 -3.05 -8.19
CA GLY A 99 -12.03 -3.81 -8.54
C GLY A 99 -11.77 -5.31 -8.43
N VAL A 100 -12.69 -6.05 -7.84
CA VAL A 100 -12.60 -7.51 -7.70
C VAL A 100 -13.87 -8.13 -8.22
N SER A 101 -13.74 -9.12 -9.10
CA SER A 101 -14.86 -9.88 -9.66
C SER A 101 -14.64 -11.37 -9.45
N VAL A 102 -15.57 -12.04 -8.79
CA VAL A 102 -15.54 -13.49 -8.54
C VAL A 102 -16.92 -14.06 -8.79
N ALA A 103 -17.00 -15.10 -9.62
CA ALA A 103 -18.26 -15.81 -9.93
C ALA A 103 -19.42 -14.86 -10.30
N GLY A 104 -19.16 -13.86 -11.15
CA GLY A 104 -20.15 -12.90 -11.62
C GLY A 104 -20.54 -11.81 -10.60
N ARG A 105 -20.02 -11.83 -9.37
CA ARG A 105 -20.21 -10.77 -8.39
C ARG A 105 -18.99 -9.86 -8.35
N ALA A 106 -19.25 -8.55 -8.37
CA ALA A 106 -18.23 -7.52 -8.41
C ALA A 106 -18.32 -6.57 -7.21
N LYS A 107 -17.16 -6.22 -6.66
CA LYS A 107 -16.99 -5.20 -5.62
C LYS A 107 -15.89 -4.21 -6.02
N ALA A 108 -16.09 -2.94 -5.71
CA ALA A 108 -15.13 -1.87 -5.89
C ALA A 108 -14.68 -1.33 -4.53
N TYR A 109 -13.37 -1.19 -4.36
CA TYR A 109 -12.71 -0.69 -3.16
C TYR A 109 -12.02 0.63 -3.51
N PRO A 110 -12.57 1.79 -3.12
CA PRO A 110 -11.97 3.09 -3.42
C PRO A 110 -10.58 3.22 -2.83
N ILE A 111 -9.59 3.59 -3.65
CA ILE A 111 -8.22 3.84 -3.17
C ILE A 111 -8.21 4.94 -2.11
N ALA A 112 -9.12 5.91 -2.22
CA ALA A 112 -9.33 6.95 -1.22
C ALA A 112 -9.65 6.41 0.19
N ILE A 113 -10.35 5.28 0.29
CA ILE A 113 -10.60 4.60 1.58
C ILE A 113 -9.40 3.72 1.94
N LEU A 114 -8.86 2.97 0.97
CA LEU A 114 -7.71 2.08 1.20
C LEU A 114 -6.45 2.81 1.67
N ASN A 115 -6.23 4.07 1.27
CA ASN A 115 -5.15 4.92 1.80
C ASN A 115 -5.22 5.15 3.32
N HIS A 116 -6.37 4.92 3.96
CA HIS A 116 -6.56 5.14 5.41
C HIS A 116 -6.70 3.85 6.21
N HIS A 117 -6.84 2.71 5.53
CA HIS A 117 -7.16 1.43 6.14
C HIS A 117 -6.22 0.30 5.73
N GLU A 118 -5.62 0.42 4.55
CA GLU A 118 -4.67 -0.50 3.91
C GLU A 118 -5.18 -1.94 3.67
N ILE A 119 -6.08 -2.45 4.50
CA ILE A 119 -6.58 -3.82 4.48
C ILE A 119 -8.09 -3.82 4.68
N VAL A 120 -8.78 -4.62 3.87
CA VAL A 120 -10.18 -4.96 4.04
C VAL A 120 -10.31 -6.48 4.01
N ASN A 121 -10.72 -7.07 5.13
CA ASN A 121 -11.12 -8.48 5.21
C ASN A 121 -12.60 -8.57 4.79
N ASP A 122 -12.88 -9.28 3.70
CA ASP A 122 -14.21 -9.31 3.09
C ASP A 122 -14.57 -10.72 2.59
N THR A 123 -15.85 -10.92 2.29
CA THR A 123 -16.36 -12.09 1.59
C THR A 123 -17.02 -11.67 0.28
N LEU A 124 -16.60 -12.27 -0.83
CA LEU A 124 -17.18 -12.04 -2.17
C LEU A 124 -17.56 -13.37 -2.81
N ALA A 125 -18.84 -13.51 -3.16
CA ALA A 125 -19.39 -14.74 -3.73
C ALA A 125 -19.05 -16.01 -2.92
N GLY A 126 -19.07 -15.91 -1.58
CA GLY A 126 -18.74 -17.01 -0.66
C GLY A 126 -17.24 -17.28 -0.51
N LYS A 127 -16.37 -16.49 -1.16
CA LYS A 127 -14.92 -16.58 -1.01
C LYS A 127 -14.40 -15.54 -0.03
N ASP A 128 -13.63 -16.00 0.95
CA ASP A 128 -12.95 -15.13 1.90
C ASP A 128 -11.72 -14.50 1.25
N ILE A 129 -11.66 -13.17 1.26
CA ILE A 129 -10.62 -12.40 0.60
C ILE A 129 -10.03 -11.35 1.52
N ALA A 130 -8.73 -11.10 1.35
CA ALA A 130 -8.04 -9.97 1.94
C ALA A 130 -7.67 -9.00 0.82
N VAL A 131 -8.27 -7.82 0.81
CA VAL A 131 -7.95 -6.73 -0.12
C VAL A 131 -6.92 -5.85 0.55
N THR A 132 -5.74 -5.74 -0.04
CA THR A 132 -4.61 -5.03 0.56
C THR A 132 -4.12 -3.92 -0.36
N PHE A 133 -3.67 -2.82 0.22
CA PHE A 133 -3.17 -1.66 -0.50
C PHE A 133 -2.01 -1.00 0.23
N CYS A 134 -0.86 -0.90 -0.44
CA CYS A 134 0.28 -0.14 0.06
C CYS A 134 0.33 1.22 -0.67
N PRO A 135 0.01 2.34 0.01
CA PRO A 135 0.08 3.67 -0.61
C PRO A 135 1.51 4.09 -0.99
N LEU A 136 2.51 3.55 -0.28
CA LEU A 136 3.92 3.84 -0.56
C LEU A 136 4.44 3.12 -1.81
N CYS A 137 3.87 1.97 -2.15
CA CYS A 137 4.28 1.14 -3.28
C CYS A 137 3.32 1.22 -4.45
N GLY A 138 2.13 1.84 -4.28
CA GLY A 138 1.09 1.89 -5.31
C GLY A 138 0.48 0.53 -5.62
N THR A 139 0.68 -0.45 -4.74
CA THR A 139 0.28 -1.85 -4.91
C THR A 139 -1.08 -2.09 -4.31
N GLY A 140 -1.99 -2.65 -5.11
CA GLY A 140 -3.26 -3.19 -4.67
C GLY A 140 -3.31 -4.68 -5.00
N ILE A 141 -3.31 -5.54 -3.98
CA ILE A 141 -3.24 -6.99 -4.15
C ILE A 141 -4.34 -7.64 -3.33
N VAL A 142 -5.02 -8.62 -3.94
CA VAL A 142 -6.11 -9.35 -3.32
C VAL A 142 -5.69 -10.80 -3.14
N TYR A 143 -5.88 -11.33 -1.94
CA TYR A 143 -5.55 -12.72 -1.62
C TYR A 143 -6.79 -13.52 -1.29
N ASN A 144 -6.72 -14.83 -1.55
CA ASN A 144 -7.53 -15.78 -0.80
C ASN A 144 -7.09 -15.73 0.67
N ALA A 145 -8.02 -15.42 1.57
CA ALA A 145 -7.74 -15.32 2.99
C ALA A 145 -7.63 -16.71 3.67
N ARG A 146 -7.86 -17.80 2.93
CA ARG A 146 -7.65 -19.17 3.44
C ARG A 146 -6.29 -19.73 3.04
N VAL A 147 -5.51 -20.12 4.04
CA VAL A 147 -4.23 -20.82 3.91
C VAL A 147 -4.37 -22.16 4.60
N ASP A 148 -4.10 -23.26 3.89
CA ASP A 148 -4.24 -24.63 4.40
C ASP A 148 -5.60 -24.91 5.08
N GLY A 149 -6.67 -24.32 4.54
CA GLY A 149 -8.05 -24.44 5.06
C GLY A 149 -8.40 -23.47 6.20
N GLN A 150 -7.41 -22.89 6.88
CA GLN A 150 -7.61 -21.91 7.95
C GLN A 150 -7.92 -20.53 7.37
N LEU A 151 -9.01 -19.92 7.86
CA LEU A 151 -9.31 -18.51 7.56
C LEU A 151 -8.38 -17.61 8.37
N LEU A 152 -7.67 -16.74 7.68
CA LEU A 152 -6.83 -15.70 8.24
C LEU A 152 -7.54 -14.35 8.16
N GLU A 153 -7.43 -13.57 9.23
CA GLU A 153 -7.87 -12.19 9.27
C GLU A 153 -6.64 -11.30 9.40
N PHE A 154 -6.46 -10.37 8.46
CA PHE A 154 -5.26 -9.57 8.39
C PHE A 154 -5.43 -8.21 9.08
N GLY A 155 -4.38 -7.79 9.77
CA GLY A 155 -4.22 -6.45 10.35
C GLY A 155 -2.97 -5.75 9.82
N VAL A 156 -2.85 -4.46 10.11
CA VAL A 156 -1.69 -3.65 9.71
C VAL A 156 -0.63 -3.76 10.79
N SER A 157 0.55 -4.30 10.44
CA SER A 157 1.61 -4.52 11.42
C SER A 157 2.32 -3.22 11.82
N GLY A 158 2.26 -2.17 10.99
CA GLY A 158 3.08 -0.97 11.12
C GLY A 158 4.56 -1.17 10.75
N LEU A 159 4.94 -2.36 10.28
CA LEU A 159 6.28 -2.67 9.79
C LEU A 159 6.32 -2.67 8.26
N LEU A 160 7.50 -2.40 7.73
CA LEU A 160 7.78 -2.32 6.30
C LEU A 160 9.00 -3.17 5.94
N TYR A 161 8.99 -3.80 4.78
CA TYR A 161 10.17 -4.41 4.15
C TYR A 161 10.26 -3.92 2.71
N ASN A 162 11.42 -3.41 2.28
CA ASN A 162 11.58 -2.73 0.99
C ASN A 162 10.54 -1.60 0.78
N SER A 163 10.24 -0.85 1.84
CA SER A 163 9.20 0.20 1.88
C SER A 163 7.76 -0.29 1.62
N ASP A 164 7.57 -1.61 1.45
CA ASP A 164 6.27 -2.25 1.27
C ASP A 164 5.70 -2.71 2.61
N VAL A 165 4.37 -2.69 2.73
CA VAL A 165 3.68 -3.06 3.96
C VAL A 165 3.92 -4.52 4.31
N LEU A 166 4.23 -4.78 5.58
CA LEU A 166 4.07 -6.09 6.16
C LEU A 166 2.68 -6.16 6.79
N LEU A 167 1.89 -7.11 6.33
CA LEU A 167 0.62 -7.47 6.97
C LEU A 167 0.95 -8.37 8.17
N TYR A 168 -0.03 -8.59 9.04
CA TYR A 168 0.04 -9.72 9.96
C TYR A 168 -1.32 -10.43 10.01
N ASP A 169 -1.34 -11.73 10.24
CA ASP A 169 -2.60 -12.44 10.52
C ASP A 169 -2.86 -12.52 12.02
N ARG A 170 -4.12 -12.30 12.44
CA ARG A 170 -4.50 -12.28 13.85
C ARG A 170 -4.47 -13.66 14.51
N GLN A 171 -4.45 -14.74 13.73
CA GLN A 171 -4.56 -16.12 14.23
C GLN A 171 -3.22 -16.68 14.71
N SER A 172 -2.14 -16.40 13.99
CA SER A 172 -0.80 -16.89 14.28
C SER A 172 0.19 -15.79 14.61
N GLU A 173 -0.18 -14.52 14.43
CA GLU A 173 0.68 -13.36 14.57
C GLU A 173 1.91 -13.36 13.65
N SER A 174 1.82 -14.11 12.54
CA SER A 174 2.87 -14.15 11.52
C SER A 174 2.87 -12.87 10.69
N LEU A 175 4.05 -12.39 10.30
CA LEU A 175 4.18 -11.28 9.36
C LEU A 175 4.15 -11.80 7.93
N TRP A 176 3.44 -11.09 7.05
CA TRP A 176 3.31 -11.43 5.62
C TRP A 176 3.77 -10.27 4.75
N SER A 177 4.70 -10.55 3.84
CA SER A 177 5.07 -9.58 2.80
C SER A 177 3.98 -9.54 1.74
N GLN A 178 3.45 -8.35 1.47
CA GLN A 178 2.43 -8.16 0.44
C GLN A 178 3.00 -8.53 -0.94
N ILE A 179 4.03 -7.87 -1.45
CA ILE A 179 4.54 -8.17 -2.80
C ILE A 179 4.98 -9.64 -2.97
N LEU A 180 5.75 -10.19 -2.02
CA LEU A 180 6.18 -11.61 -2.08
C LEU A 180 5.03 -12.60 -1.91
N SER A 181 3.89 -12.17 -1.36
CA SER A 181 2.74 -13.04 -1.06
C SER A 181 3.12 -14.20 -0.14
N GLN A 182 4.00 -13.96 0.84
CA GLN A 182 4.58 -15.00 1.70
C GLN A 182 4.69 -14.53 3.16
N ALA A 183 4.46 -15.45 4.09
CA ALA A 183 4.77 -15.26 5.49
C ALA A 183 6.28 -15.25 5.71
N ILE A 184 6.80 -14.18 6.31
CA ILE A 184 8.22 -13.98 6.51
C ILE A 184 8.69 -14.28 7.93
N SER A 185 7.77 -14.38 8.90
CA SER A 185 8.07 -14.72 10.29
C SER A 185 6.86 -15.39 10.95
N GLY A 186 7.04 -15.88 12.18
CA GLY A 186 5.97 -16.50 12.97
C GLY A 186 5.62 -17.93 12.52
N PRO A 187 4.57 -18.54 13.11
CA PRO A 187 4.19 -19.92 12.86
C PRO A 187 3.84 -20.25 11.40
N MET A 188 3.44 -19.25 10.61
CA MET A 188 3.09 -19.43 9.20
C MET A 188 4.28 -19.24 8.26
N LYS A 189 5.49 -19.00 8.78
CA LYS A 189 6.69 -18.74 7.97
C LYS A 189 6.81 -19.68 6.77
N ASP A 190 7.19 -19.09 5.63
CA ASP A 190 7.36 -19.71 4.33
C ASP A 190 6.08 -20.15 3.61
N LYS A 191 4.91 -20.11 4.27
CA LYS A 191 3.60 -20.27 3.61
C LYS A 191 3.31 -19.11 2.66
N THR A 192 2.56 -19.40 1.59
CA THR A 192 2.22 -18.42 0.56
C THR A 192 0.72 -18.11 0.52
N LEU A 193 0.41 -16.87 0.15
CA LEU A 193 -0.95 -16.42 -0.12
C LEU A 193 -1.27 -16.59 -1.60
N THR A 194 -2.43 -17.18 -1.89
CA THR A 194 -2.90 -17.28 -3.28
C THR A 194 -3.49 -15.94 -3.71
N ARG A 195 -2.82 -15.26 -4.65
CA ARG A 195 -3.32 -14.03 -5.29
C ARG A 195 -4.58 -14.30 -6.12
N LEU A 196 -5.51 -13.36 -6.09
CA LEU A 196 -6.71 -13.32 -6.91
C LEU A 196 -6.62 -12.18 -7.92
N PRO A 197 -7.18 -12.33 -9.14
CA PRO A 197 -7.24 -11.24 -10.09
C PRO A 197 -8.01 -10.03 -9.52
N ALA A 198 -7.44 -8.85 -9.73
CA ALA A 198 -8.03 -7.58 -9.35
C ALA A 198 -7.61 -6.51 -10.35
N LEU A 199 -8.50 -5.55 -10.62
CA LEU A 199 -8.27 -4.48 -11.59
C LEU A 199 -8.11 -3.15 -10.88
N HIS A 200 -6.90 -2.58 -10.93
CA HIS A 200 -6.65 -1.22 -10.48
C HIS A 200 -6.97 -0.23 -11.63
N THR A 201 -8.06 0.52 -11.49
CA THR A 201 -8.63 1.32 -12.60
C THR A 201 -9.38 2.56 -12.10
N SER A 202 -9.98 3.32 -13.02
CA SER A 202 -10.91 4.39 -12.70
C SER A 202 -12.32 3.87 -12.44
N TRP A 203 -13.07 4.60 -11.62
CA TRP A 203 -14.45 4.27 -11.29
C TRP A 203 -15.34 4.16 -12.52
N GLN A 204 -15.22 5.11 -13.45
CA GLN A 204 -15.99 5.10 -14.70
C GLN A 204 -15.70 3.86 -15.55
N HIS A 205 -14.43 3.46 -15.66
CA HIS A 205 -14.07 2.26 -16.42
C HIS A 205 -14.63 1.01 -15.75
N TRP A 206 -14.52 0.91 -14.42
CA TRP A 206 -15.07 -0.21 -13.66
C TRP A 206 -16.59 -0.32 -13.77
N GLN A 207 -17.33 0.79 -13.64
CA GLN A 207 -18.79 0.81 -13.78
C GLN A 207 -19.26 0.33 -15.16
N LYS A 208 -18.52 0.65 -16.23
CA LYS A 208 -18.82 0.15 -17.58
C LYS A 208 -18.72 -1.37 -17.65
N LEU A 209 -17.73 -1.96 -16.97
CA LEU A 209 -17.52 -3.41 -16.93
C LEU A 209 -18.47 -4.12 -15.96
N HIS A 210 -18.84 -3.45 -14.86
CA HIS A 210 -19.60 -4.02 -13.75
C HIS A 210 -20.67 -3.04 -13.23
N PRO A 211 -21.75 -2.77 -14.00
CA PRO A 211 -22.76 -1.77 -13.63
C PRO A 211 -23.49 -2.10 -12.32
N HIS A 212 -23.59 -3.39 -11.97
CA HIS A 212 -24.21 -3.86 -10.73
C HIS A 212 -23.21 -4.08 -9.57
N THR A 213 -21.97 -3.58 -9.70
CA THR A 213 -20.96 -3.69 -8.65
C THR A 213 -21.47 -3.08 -7.33
N ARG A 214 -21.03 -3.66 -6.22
CA ARG A 214 -21.14 -2.99 -4.93
C ARG A 214 -19.87 -2.16 -4.66
N VAL A 215 -19.98 -1.12 -3.84
CA VAL A 215 -18.88 -0.20 -3.54
C VAL A 215 -18.66 -0.16 -2.03
N LEU A 216 -17.41 -0.26 -1.58
CA LEU A 216 -17.07 -0.08 -0.17
C LEU A 216 -17.54 1.31 0.31
N SER A 217 -18.32 1.32 1.39
CA SER A 217 -18.91 2.53 1.95
C SER A 217 -17.90 3.34 2.76
N GLN A 218 -18.09 4.66 2.79
CA GLN A 218 -17.39 5.55 3.73
C GLN A 218 -17.84 5.36 5.18
N HIS A 219 -18.92 4.60 5.44
CA HIS A 219 -19.36 4.22 6.78
C HIS A 219 -18.51 3.06 7.35
N THR A 220 -17.23 3.32 7.52
CA THR A 220 -16.23 2.34 7.98
C THR A 220 -16.23 2.13 9.49
N GLY A 221 -16.92 2.99 10.24
CA GLY A 221 -16.85 3.04 11.70
C GLY A 221 -15.76 3.97 12.24
N TYR A 222 -14.98 4.63 11.37
CA TYR A 222 -13.93 5.56 11.76
C TYR A 222 -14.22 6.98 11.28
N SER A 223 -13.92 7.98 12.12
CA SER A 223 -13.96 9.38 11.70
C SER A 223 -12.71 9.70 10.87
N ARG A 224 -12.87 9.75 9.55
CA ARG A 224 -11.82 10.02 8.56
C ARG A 224 -12.37 10.88 7.44
N ASN A 225 -11.54 11.80 6.93
CA ASN A 225 -11.84 12.53 5.70
C ASN A 225 -11.23 11.80 4.50
N TYR A 226 -12.02 10.96 3.83
CA TYR A 226 -11.56 10.22 2.65
C TYR A 226 -11.41 11.08 1.38
N GLN A 227 -11.73 12.37 1.42
CA GLN A 227 -11.43 13.28 0.31
C GLN A 227 -9.95 13.72 0.30
N GLN A 228 -9.25 13.53 1.42
CA GLN A 228 -7.84 13.85 1.57
C GLN A 228 -7.01 12.58 1.69
N THR A 229 -5.89 12.51 0.98
CA THR A 229 -4.93 11.42 1.12
C THR A 229 -3.83 11.81 2.12
N PRO A 230 -3.42 10.91 3.03
CA PRO A 230 -2.26 11.12 3.89
C PRO A 230 -0.93 11.22 3.11
N TYR A 231 -0.93 10.84 1.82
CA TYR A 231 0.25 10.71 0.98
C TYR A 231 0.27 11.72 -0.18
N ALA A 232 -0.32 12.90 0.02
CA ALA A 232 -0.38 13.95 -1.00
C ALA A 232 1.05 14.35 -1.44
N GLY A 233 1.28 14.49 -2.75
CA GLY A 233 2.60 14.85 -3.27
C GLY A 233 3.55 13.66 -3.51
N TYR A 234 3.32 12.53 -2.85
CA TYR A 234 4.31 11.44 -2.82
C TYR A 234 4.49 10.77 -4.19
N ASN A 235 3.42 10.60 -4.95
CA ASN A 235 3.48 9.97 -6.27
C ASN A 235 4.21 10.83 -7.33
N GLN A 236 4.35 12.14 -7.11
CA GLN A 236 5.13 13.03 -7.98
C GLN A 236 6.59 13.18 -7.54
N SER A 237 6.93 12.69 -6.34
CA SER A 237 8.29 12.77 -5.81
C SER A 237 9.12 11.54 -6.18
N GLU A 238 10.41 11.76 -6.44
CA GLU A 238 11.36 10.66 -6.54
C GLU A 238 11.73 10.05 -5.17
N ALA A 239 11.47 10.76 -4.07
CA ALA A 239 11.84 10.34 -2.72
C ALA A 239 11.15 9.02 -2.35
N ILE A 240 11.92 8.09 -1.76
CA ILE A 240 11.40 6.84 -1.19
C ILE A 240 11.51 7.01 0.32
N TYR A 241 10.39 6.88 1.05
CA TYR A 241 10.35 7.17 2.49
C TYR A 241 11.14 6.16 3.33
N PHE A 242 11.23 4.91 2.89
CA PHE A 242 11.96 3.87 3.59
C PHE A 242 13.03 3.23 2.70
N PRO A 243 14.10 2.68 3.28
CA PRO A 243 15.13 1.99 2.51
C PRO A 243 14.59 0.84 1.66
N VAL A 244 15.27 0.59 0.55
CA VAL A 244 15.01 -0.53 -0.36
C VAL A 244 16.33 -1.21 -0.70
N ALA A 245 16.31 -2.53 -0.81
CA ALA A 245 17.50 -3.34 -1.06
C ALA A 245 18.08 -3.10 -2.48
N HIS A 246 17.21 -2.86 -3.46
CA HIS A 246 17.61 -2.62 -4.85
C HIS A 246 16.97 -1.33 -5.39
N ARG A 247 17.72 -0.65 -6.26
CA ARG A 247 17.28 0.57 -6.95
C ARG A 247 17.66 0.49 -8.41
N ASP A 248 16.80 1.03 -9.26
CA ASP A 248 17.03 1.07 -10.69
C ASP A 248 16.51 2.39 -11.26
N LYS A 249 17.38 3.10 -11.99
CA LYS A 249 17.14 4.44 -12.54
C LYS A 249 16.59 4.45 -13.96
N ARG A 250 16.27 3.29 -14.56
CA ARG A 250 15.67 3.20 -15.91
C ARG A 250 14.37 4.01 -16.02
N TYR A 251 13.60 4.08 -14.94
CA TYR A 251 12.35 4.83 -14.87
C TYR A 251 12.30 5.71 -13.62
N HIS A 252 11.40 6.71 -13.63
CA HIS A 252 11.03 7.45 -12.42
C HIS A 252 10.62 6.45 -11.33
N SER A 253 10.98 6.70 -10.07
CA SER A 253 10.76 5.70 -9.00
C SER A 253 9.28 5.32 -8.85
N LYS A 254 8.35 6.24 -9.13
CA LYS A 254 6.89 6.04 -9.07
C LYS A 254 6.26 5.78 -10.45
N GLU A 255 7.07 5.45 -11.46
CA GLU A 255 6.54 4.91 -12.72
C GLU A 255 5.64 3.72 -12.39
N VAL A 256 4.41 3.74 -12.87
CA VAL A 256 3.49 2.63 -12.64
C VAL A 256 3.83 1.53 -13.61
N VAL A 257 4.04 0.34 -13.08
CA VAL A 257 4.26 -0.88 -13.86
C VAL A 257 3.13 -1.85 -13.59
N LEU A 258 2.65 -2.51 -14.64
CA LEU A 258 1.83 -3.72 -14.50
C LEU A 258 2.78 -4.92 -14.40
N THR A 259 2.55 -5.81 -13.44
CA THR A 259 3.49 -6.88 -13.10
C THR A 259 2.83 -8.24 -13.18
N VAL A 260 3.63 -9.27 -13.47
CA VAL A 260 3.21 -10.67 -13.45
C VAL A 260 4.36 -11.56 -13.04
N GLU A 261 4.02 -12.65 -12.34
CA GLU A 261 4.96 -13.71 -11.98
C GLU A 261 4.39 -15.06 -12.39
N ILE A 262 5.19 -15.86 -13.09
CA ILE A 262 4.84 -17.22 -13.53
C ILE A 262 6.06 -18.11 -13.30
N ASN A 263 5.88 -19.20 -12.55
CA ASN A 263 6.92 -20.20 -12.29
C ASN A 263 8.26 -19.58 -11.81
N GLY A 264 8.18 -18.61 -10.89
CA GLY A 264 9.36 -17.92 -10.34
C GLY A 264 10.05 -16.94 -11.28
N LYS A 265 9.53 -16.71 -12.49
CA LYS A 265 9.96 -15.62 -13.37
C LYS A 265 9.01 -14.45 -13.24
N ALA A 266 9.58 -13.26 -13.20
CA ALA A 266 8.87 -12.00 -12.98
C ALA A 266 9.05 -11.10 -14.20
N LYS A 267 7.99 -10.38 -14.58
CA LYS A 267 8.02 -9.40 -15.66
C LYS A 267 7.21 -8.16 -15.33
N ALA A 268 7.75 -7.00 -15.71
CA ALA A 268 7.07 -5.71 -15.62
C ALA A 268 6.80 -5.10 -17.00
N TYR A 269 5.65 -4.43 -17.09
CA TYR A 269 5.20 -3.64 -18.23
C TYR A 269 5.00 -2.19 -17.76
N PRO A 270 6.02 -1.33 -17.89
CA PRO A 270 5.91 0.08 -17.52
C PRO A 270 4.86 0.80 -18.38
N PHE A 271 3.99 1.59 -17.75
CA PHE A 271 2.95 2.33 -18.47
C PHE A 271 3.54 3.31 -19.49
N LYS A 272 4.74 3.84 -19.24
CA LYS A 272 5.52 4.62 -20.21
C LYS A 272 5.80 3.81 -21.49
N GLU A 273 6.20 2.55 -21.37
CA GLU A 273 6.48 1.68 -22.52
C GLU A 273 5.19 1.26 -23.22
N LEU A 274 4.12 0.98 -22.45
CA LEU A 274 2.79 0.70 -23.00
C LEU A 274 2.25 1.89 -23.81
N ALA A 275 2.49 3.12 -23.33
CA ALA A 275 2.13 4.34 -24.05
C ALA A 275 2.90 4.50 -25.36
N LEU A 276 4.21 4.21 -25.36
CA LEU A 276 5.01 4.19 -26.58
C LEU A 276 4.52 3.13 -27.57
N TYR A 277 4.16 1.94 -27.07
CA TYR A 277 3.65 0.85 -27.90
C TYR A 277 2.34 1.24 -28.57
N GLN A 278 1.39 1.80 -27.81
CA GLN A 278 0.12 2.24 -28.36
C GLN A 278 0.31 3.37 -29.37
N LYS A 279 1.22 4.31 -29.10
CA LYS A 279 1.55 5.40 -30.04
C LYS A 279 2.11 4.87 -31.36
N GLN A 280 2.96 3.85 -31.32
CA GLN A 280 3.60 3.30 -32.52
C GLN A 280 2.69 2.37 -33.33
N THR A 281 1.83 1.61 -32.66
CA THR A 281 1.07 0.52 -33.30
C THR A 281 -0.43 0.76 -33.39
N GLY A 282 -0.96 1.74 -32.65
CA GLY A 282 -2.39 1.94 -32.44
C GLY A 282 -3.06 0.88 -31.56
N ARG A 283 -2.31 -0.07 -30.99
CA ARG A 283 -2.84 -1.22 -30.24
C ARG A 283 -2.74 -1.01 -28.73
N SER A 284 -3.70 -1.57 -28.01
CA SER A 284 -3.78 -1.60 -26.54
C SER A 284 -3.61 -3.01 -25.96
N LYS A 285 -3.12 -3.94 -26.79
CA LYS A 285 -2.98 -5.36 -26.49
C LYS A 285 -1.65 -5.88 -27.00
N ILE A 286 -0.91 -6.56 -26.13
CA ILE A 286 0.41 -7.15 -26.42
C ILE A 286 0.33 -8.65 -26.14
N THR A 287 0.78 -9.45 -27.11
CA THR A 287 1.06 -10.87 -26.88
C THR A 287 2.55 -11.02 -26.62
N ASP A 288 2.89 -11.68 -25.53
CA ASP A 288 4.26 -11.85 -25.03
C ASP A 288 4.42 -13.26 -24.43
N SER A 289 5.62 -13.59 -23.95
CA SER A 289 5.89 -14.85 -23.27
C SER A 289 6.64 -14.63 -21.96
N LEU A 290 6.32 -15.43 -20.95
CA LEU A 290 7.05 -15.49 -19.69
C LEU A 290 7.10 -16.94 -19.19
N ALA A 291 8.28 -17.42 -18.81
CA ALA A 291 8.48 -18.79 -18.33
C ALA A 291 7.90 -19.89 -19.25
N GLY A 292 7.94 -19.69 -20.57
CA GLY A 292 7.39 -20.62 -21.55
C GLY A 292 5.86 -20.53 -21.74
N HIS A 293 5.17 -19.63 -21.03
CA HIS A 293 3.74 -19.40 -21.17
C HIS A 293 3.47 -18.15 -22.01
N THR A 294 2.53 -18.24 -22.95
CA THR A 294 2.03 -17.05 -23.66
C THR A 294 1.13 -16.26 -22.73
N VAL A 295 1.44 -14.96 -22.59
CA VAL A 295 0.65 -14.00 -21.84
C VAL A 295 0.13 -12.93 -22.78
N VAL A 296 -1.05 -12.42 -22.46
CA VAL A 296 -1.74 -11.39 -23.19
C VAL A 296 -2.00 -10.23 -22.26
N VAL A 297 -1.31 -9.12 -22.51
CA VAL A 297 -1.40 -7.88 -21.73
C VAL A 297 -2.35 -6.93 -22.41
N GLU A 298 -3.44 -6.59 -21.75
CA GLU A 298 -4.42 -5.60 -22.21
C GLU A 298 -4.37 -4.40 -21.27
N PHE A 299 -4.28 -3.19 -21.83
CA PHE A 299 -4.13 -1.97 -21.04
C PHE A 299 -4.98 -0.83 -21.57
N ASP A 300 -5.31 0.11 -20.69
CA ASP A 300 -6.04 1.32 -21.01
C ASP A 300 -5.37 2.50 -20.30
N LEU A 301 -4.76 3.40 -21.07
CA LEU A 301 -3.98 4.51 -20.53
C LEU A 301 -4.86 5.59 -19.87
N ALA A 302 -6.09 5.77 -20.35
CA ALA A 302 -7.00 6.81 -19.84
C ALA A 302 -7.47 6.48 -18.41
N SER A 303 -7.81 5.22 -18.17
CA SER A 303 -8.14 4.66 -16.85
C SER A 303 -6.90 4.24 -16.07
N ARG A 304 -5.70 4.27 -16.69
CA ARG A 304 -4.43 3.77 -16.15
C ARG A 304 -4.61 2.35 -15.59
N SER A 305 -5.18 1.47 -16.41
CA SER A 305 -5.52 0.10 -16.03
C SER A 305 -4.86 -0.91 -16.95
N GLY A 306 -4.73 -2.13 -16.47
CA GLY A 306 -4.27 -3.24 -17.29
C GLY A 306 -4.51 -4.57 -16.60
N ARG A 307 -4.67 -5.61 -17.42
CA ARG A 307 -4.88 -7.00 -17.00
C ARG A 307 -4.02 -7.93 -17.83
N ILE A 308 -3.72 -9.10 -17.27
CA ILE A 308 -2.90 -10.11 -17.91
C ILE A 308 -3.70 -11.39 -17.97
N THR A 309 -3.80 -11.97 -19.15
CA THR A 309 -4.55 -13.21 -19.38
C THR A 309 -3.64 -14.25 -20.05
N GLY A 310 -3.98 -15.53 -19.88
CA GLY A 310 -3.44 -16.58 -20.74
C GLY A 310 -4.17 -16.65 -22.07
N VAL A 311 -3.74 -17.54 -22.96
CA VAL A 311 -4.36 -17.75 -24.29
C VAL A 311 -5.83 -18.17 -24.23
N SER A 312 -6.27 -18.78 -23.14
CA SER A 312 -7.67 -19.16 -22.91
C SER A 312 -8.55 -17.99 -22.46
N GLY A 313 -7.99 -16.80 -22.27
CA GLY A 313 -8.68 -15.63 -21.70
C GLY A 313 -8.81 -15.67 -20.18
N LYS A 314 -8.35 -16.74 -19.51
CA LYS A 314 -8.29 -16.79 -18.04
C LYS A 314 -7.29 -15.77 -17.52
N GLU A 315 -7.72 -14.95 -16.58
CA GLU A 315 -6.87 -13.93 -15.97
C GLU A 315 -5.78 -14.57 -15.10
N ILE A 316 -4.56 -14.07 -15.27
CA ILE A 316 -3.37 -14.43 -14.49
C ILE A 316 -3.22 -13.32 -13.45
N PRO A 317 -3.20 -13.62 -12.13
CA PRO A 317 -3.07 -12.61 -11.09
C PRO A 317 -1.76 -11.81 -11.24
N GLY A 318 -1.89 -10.60 -11.76
CA GLY A 318 -0.89 -9.55 -11.75
C GLY A 318 -1.36 -8.38 -10.90
N PHE A 319 -0.52 -7.36 -10.73
CA PHE A 319 -0.90 -6.15 -10.01
C PHE A 319 -0.14 -4.93 -10.56
N GLN A 320 -0.58 -3.74 -10.17
CA GLN A 320 0.18 -2.52 -10.44
C GLN A 320 1.11 -2.23 -9.27
N ALA A 321 2.31 -1.74 -9.55
CA ALA A 321 3.26 -1.27 -8.55
C ALA A 321 3.97 -0.01 -9.03
N PHE A 322 4.54 0.75 -8.11
CA PHE A 322 5.60 1.70 -8.45
C PHE A 322 6.89 0.94 -8.77
N TRP A 323 7.61 1.45 -9.77
CA TRP A 323 8.84 0.85 -10.29
C TRP A 323 9.86 0.51 -9.20
N PHE A 324 10.09 1.43 -8.26
CA PHE A 324 11.05 1.19 -7.18
C PHE A 324 10.65 0.00 -6.32
N ALA A 325 9.35 -0.16 -6.04
CA ALA A 325 8.84 -1.22 -5.19
C ALA A 325 9.00 -2.55 -5.91
N TRP A 326 8.57 -2.64 -7.17
CA TRP A 326 8.71 -3.87 -7.96
C TRP A 326 10.17 -4.35 -8.04
N ILE A 327 11.11 -3.47 -8.40
CA ILE A 327 12.52 -3.84 -8.54
C ILE A 327 13.19 -4.16 -7.21
N ALA A 328 12.74 -3.58 -6.09
CA ALA A 328 13.26 -3.93 -4.78
C ALA A 328 13.04 -5.41 -4.43
N PHE A 329 11.95 -6.01 -4.94
CA PHE A 329 11.62 -7.43 -4.77
C PHE A 329 12.06 -8.32 -5.94
N HIS A 330 12.08 -7.79 -7.17
CA HIS A 330 12.41 -8.53 -8.39
C HIS A 330 13.51 -7.82 -9.20
N PRO A 331 14.76 -7.74 -8.68
CA PRO A 331 15.84 -7.00 -9.35
C PRO A 331 16.17 -7.54 -10.74
N ASP A 332 16.00 -8.86 -10.94
CA ASP A 332 16.25 -9.55 -12.21
C ASP A 332 14.98 -9.67 -13.09
N SER A 333 13.91 -8.93 -12.76
CA SER A 333 12.67 -8.96 -13.54
C SER A 333 12.93 -8.63 -15.01
N GLU A 334 12.31 -9.41 -15.90
CA GLU A 334 12.17 -9.01 -17.29
C GLU A 334 11.39 -7.69 -17.35
N VAL A 335 11.69 -6.86 -18.35
CA VAL A 335 10.99 -5.59 -18.55
C VAL A 335 10.62 -5.47 -20.02
N PHE A 336 9.33 -5.31 -20.27
CA PHE A 336 8.87 -4.98 -21.61
C PHE A 336 9.38 -3.59 -22.00
N THR A 337 10.05 -3.52 -23.15
CA THR A 337 10.49 -2.27 -23.76
C THR A 337 10.09 -2.27 -25.22
N VAL A 338 9.62 -1.11 -25.70
CA VAL A 338 9.30 -0.98 -27.12
C VAL A 338 10.60 -0.81 -27.88
N LYS A 339 10.95 -1.77 -28.73
CA LYS A 339 12.09 -1.63 -29.64
C LYS A 339 11.83 -0.43 -30.55
N GLN A 340 12.68 0.60 -30.48
CA GLN A 340 12.60 1.71 -31.42
C GLN A 340 12.78 1.17 -32.85
N ALA A 341 11.89 1.55 -33.76
CA ALA A 341 12.12 1.35 -35.18
C ALA A 341 13.42 2.08 -35.52
N LYS A 342 14.45 1.36 -35.98
CA LYS A 342 15.58 1.99 -36.65
C LYS A 342 14.98 2.73 -37.83
N GLN A 343 15.07 4.06 -37.84
CA GLN A 343 14.85 4.83 -39.06
C GLN A 343 15.90 4.33 -40.05
N GLY A 344 15.44 3.57 -41.04
CA GLY A 344 16.25 3.10 -42.16
C GLY A 344 16.43 4.19 -43.20
#